data_AF-A0A8H8QPW6-F1
#
_entry.id   AF-A0A8H8QPW6-F1
#
_cell.length_a   1.000
_cell.length_b   1.000
_cell.length_c   1.000
_cell.angle_alpha   90.00
_cell.angle_beta   90.00
_cell.angle_gamma   90.00
#
_symmetry.space_group_name_H-M   'P 1'
#
loop_
_entity.id
_entity.type
_entity.pdbx_description
1 polymer ?
#
loop_
_entity_poly.entity_id
_entity_poly.type
_entity_poly.pdbx_seq_one_letter_code
_entity_poly.pdbx_strand_id
1 'polypeptide(L)'
;MTYDNSPADGNHGVIVAFILGNNSRRFLHQNPDKGERKRIVLQFLSTLFGPEAYNATQVLEMNWTLAPYATGGYGTFNPPGVLTSFEEDERDEMSKVDNLYFAGDATSEIWQGYMEGALLSGRRVASRIVSSFDV
;
A
#
# COMPACT_ATOMS: atom_id res chain seq x y z
N MET A 1 -13.31 4.26 -1.35
CA MET A 1 -12.75 5.18 -2.37
C MET A 1 -12.66 4.43 -3.68
N THR A 2 -12.93 5.07 -4.82
CA THR A 2 -12.95 4.41 -6.14
C THR A 2 -12.18 5.24 -7.16
N TYR A 3 -11.53 4.57 -8.11
CA TYR A 3 -10.85 5.19 -9.25
C TYR A 3 -11.14 4.41 -10.52
N ASP A 4 -11.18 5.13 -11.64
CA ASP A 4 -11.11 4.52 -12.96
C ASP A 4 -9.70 3.93 -13.16
N ASN A 5 -9.64 2.68 -13.59
CA ASN A 5 -8.41 1.97 -13.90
C ASN A 5 -8.51 1.30 -15.28
N SER A 6 -9.37 1.83 -16.16
CA SER A 6 -9.53 1.40 -17.53
C SER A 6 -8.23 1.59 -18.31
N PRO A 7 -7.89 0.68 -19.24
CA PRO A 7 -6.71 0.85 -20.08
C PRO A 7 -6.81 2.12 -20.94
N ALA A 8 -5.65 2.63 -21.35
CA ALA A 8 -5.56 3.85 -22.16
C ALA A 8 -6.30 3.75 -23.51
N ASP A 9 -6.47 2.54 -24.05
CA ASP A 9 -7.21 2.30 -25.29
C ASP A 9 -8.73 2.23 -25.10
N GLY A 10 -9.22 2.25 -23.85
CA GLY A 10 -10.64 2.26 -23.50
C GLY A 10 -11.40 0.99 -23.89
N ASN A 11 -10.72 -0.12 -24.20
CA ASN A 11 -11.37 -1.31 -24.75
C ASN A 11 -12.27 -2.06 -23.74
N HIS A 12 -12.14 -1.76 -22.44
CA HIS A 12 -13.04 -2.19 -21.36
C HIS A 12 -13.01 -1.19 -20.20
N GLY A 13 -14.08 -1.14 -19.42
CA GLY A 13 -14.15 -0.34 -18.20
C GLY A 13 -13.62 -1.11 -17.00
N VAL A 14 -12.79 -0.47 -16.17
CA VAL A 14 -12.29 -1.06 -14.92
C VAL A 14 -12.41 -0.02 -13.79
N ILE A 15 -12.96 -0.44 -12.66
CA ILE A 15 -13.01 0.37 -11.45
C ILE A 15 -12.23 -0.34 -10.35
N VAL A 16 -11.26 0.35 -9.76
CA VAL A 16 -10.62 -0.10 -8.52
C VAL A 16 -11.35 0.53 -7.33
N ALA A 17 -11.66 -0.29 -6.33
CA ALA A 17 -12.31 0.15 -5.10
C ALA A 17 -11.47 -0.23 -3.88
N PHE A 18 -11.26 0.74 -2.99
CA PHE A 18 -10.56 0.55 -1.74
C PHE A 18 -11.52 0.65 -0.55
N ILE A 19 -11.46 -0.36 0.30
CA ILE A 19 -12.01 -0.36 1.66
C ILE A 19 -10.80 -0.26 2.60
N LEU A 20 -10.78 0.76 3.46
CA LEU A 20 -9.56 1.20 4.15
C LEU A 20 -9.68 1.14 5.68
N GLY A 21 -8.53 0.96 6.34
CA GLY A 21 -8.39 1.06 7.80
C GLY A 21 -9.40 0.23 8.59
N ASN A 22 -10.04 0.84 9.60
CA ASN A 22 -11.02 0.14 10.44
C ASN A 22 -12.24 -0.35 9.66
N ASN A 23 -12.60 0.31 8.55
CA ASN A 23 -13.69 -0.16 7.69
C ASN A 23 -13.33 -1.47 6.99
N SER A 24 -12.08 -1.66 6.54
CA SER A 24 -11.67 -2.93 5.92
C SER A 24 -11.68 -4.06 6.94
N ARG A 25 -11.14 -3.82 8.13
CA ARG A 25 -11.14 -4.80 9.23
C ARG A 25 -12.55 -5.25 9.58
N ARG A 26 -13.47 -4.29 9.79
CA ARG A 26 -14.88 -4.58 10.10
C ARG A 26 -15.57 -5.31 8.95
N PHE A 27 -15.37 -4.86 7.72
CA PHE A 27 -15.99 -5.44 6.53
C PHE A 27 -15.57 -6.91 6.34
N LEU A 28 -14.28 -7.21 6.45
CA LEU A 28 -13.75 -8.57 6.33
C LEU A 28 -14.24 -9.47 7.47
N HIS A 29 -14.28 -8.97 8.71
CA HIS A 29 -14.75 -9.72 9.87
C HIS A 29 -16.25 -10.05 9.77
N GLN A 30 -17.08 -9.09 9.35
CA GLN A 30 -18.52 -9.29 9.23
C GLN A 30 -18.92 -10.13 8.03
N ASN A 31 -18.09 -10.16 6.98
CA ASN A 31 -18.38 -10.83 5.71
C ASN A 31 -17.22 -11.78 5.35
N PRO A 32 -17.08 -12.92 6.04
CA PRO A 32 -15.97 -13.85 5.81
C PRO A 32 -16.04 -14.52 4.42
N ASP A 33 -17.24 -14.66 3.85
CA ASP A 33 -17.42 -15.19 2.51
C ASP A 33 -17.08 -14.17 1.40
N LYS A 34 -16.32 -14.62 0.40
CA LYS A 34 -15.87 -13.77 -0.72
C LYS A 34 -17.02 -13.43 -1.68
N GLY A 35 -17.97 -14.34 -1.89
CA GLY A 35 -19.14 -14.12 -2.73
C GLY A 35 -20.03 -13.00 -2.19
N GLU A 36 -20.25 -13.01 -0.87
CA GLU A 36 -21.02 -11.97 -0.19
C GLU A 36 -20.32 -10.61 -0.25
N ARG A 37 -19.00 -10.56 -0.02
CA ARG A 37 -18.24 -9.31 -0.20
C ARG A 37 -18.35 -8.75 -1.61
N LYS A 38 -18.20 -9.61 -2.63
CA LYS A 38 -18.40 -9.24 -4.03
C LYS A 38 -19.80 -8.64 -4.24
N ARG A 39 -20.84 -9.31 -3.75
CA ARG A 39 -22.24 -8.85 -3.90
C ARG A 39 -22.45 -7.46 -3.28
N ILE A 40 -21.96 -7.25 -2.06
CA ILE A 40 -22.07 -5.96 -1.35
C ILE A 40 -21.35 -4.85 -2.12
N VAL A 41 -20.12 -5.11 -2.59
CA VAL A 41 -19.34 -4.12 -3.34
C VAL A 41 -20.03 -3.77 -4.66
N LEU A 42 -20.51 -4.76 -5.42
CA LEU A 42 -21.23 -4.51 -6.67
C LEU A 42 -22.54 -3.75 -6.46
N GLN A 43 -23.29 -4.08 -5.40
CA GLN A 43 -24.49 -3.35 -5.02
C GLN A 43 -24.16 -1.89 -4.71
N PHE A 44 -23.10 -1.63 -3.94
CA PHE A 44 -22.64 -0.27 -3.65
C PHE A 44 -22.20 0.47 -4.93
N LEU A 45 -21.40 -0.14 -5.79
CA LEU A 45 -20.96 0.48 -7.05
C LEU A 45 -22.15 0.81 -7.95
N SER A 46 -23.21 -0.01 -7.92
CA SER A 46 -24.44 0.27 -8.67
C SER A 46 -25.18 1.50 -8.20
N THR A 47 -25.10 1.82 -6.90
CA THR A 47 -25.65 3.08 -6.37
C THR A 47 -24.86 4.32 -6.81
N LEU A 48 -23.58 4.16 -7.13
CA LEU A 48 -22.71 5.26 -7.55
C LEU A 48 -22.71 5.49 -9.05
N PHE A 49 -22.69 4.40 -9.83
CA PHE A 49 -22.42 4.45 -11.27
C PHE A 49 -23.57 3.94 -12.14
N GLY A 50 -24.68 3.50 -11.54
CA GLY A 50 -25.83 2.96 -12.25
C GLY A 50 -25.91 1.42 -12.23
N PRO A 51 -27.07 0.86 -12.59
CA PRO A 51 -27.37 -0.57 -12.45
C PRO A 51 -26.41 -1.48 -13.24
N GLU A 52 -25.81 -0.99 -14.32
CA GLU A 52 -24.86 -1.73 -15.14
C GLU A 52 -23.61 -2.17 -14.35
N ALA A 53 -23.21 -1.41 -13.34
CA ALA A 53 -22.06 -1.75 -12.50
C ALA A 53 -22.25 -3.07 -11.74
N TYR A 54 -23.50 -3.52 -11.51
CA TYR A 54 -23.78 -4.82 -10.90
C TYR A 54 -23.37 -5.99 -11.80
N ASN A 55 -23.38 -5.78 -13.11
CA ASN A 55 -23.15 -6.80 -14.14
C ASN A 55 -21.67 -6.89 -14.56
N ALA A 56 -20.74 -6.55 -13.67
CA ALA A 56 -19.31 -6.64 -13.94
C ALA A 56 -18.91 -8.06 -14.37
N THR A 57 -18.21 -8.17 -15.50
CA THR A 57 -17.80 -9.44 -16.11
C THR A 57 -16.73 -10.17 -15.27
N GLN A 58 -15.92 -9.41 -14.52
CA GLN A 58 -14.92 -9.95 -13.62
C GLN A 58 -14.85 -9.09 -12.35
N VAL A 59 -14.66 -9.75 -11.20
CA VAL A 59 -14.41 -9.09 -9.93
C VAL A 59 -13.25 -9.78 -9.24
N LEU A 60 -12.20 -9.01 -8.97
CA LEU A 60 -11.02 -9.44 -8.24
C LEU A 60 -10.99 -8.74 -6.88
N GLU A 61 -10.53 -9.47 -5.87
CA GLU A 61 -10.37 -8.95 -4.51
C GLU A 61 -8.99 -9.37 -4.00
N MET A 62 -8.28 -8.41 -3.41
CA MET A 62 -7.02 -8.65 -2.71
C MET A 62 -7.15 -8.18 -1.27
N ASN A 63 -6.98 -9.12 -0.32
CA ASN A 63 -6.84 -8.78 1.08
C ASN A 63 -5.35 -8.73 1.45
N TRP A 64 -4.80 -7.53 1.45
CA TRP A 64 -3.39 -7.28 1.75
C TRP A 64 -2.98 -7.68 3.18
N THR A 65 -3.90 -7.74 4.14
CA THR A 65 -3.57 -8.17 5.52
C THR A 65 -3.24 -9.66 5.60
N LEU A 66 -3.55 -10.45 4.57
CA LEU A 66 -3.24 -11.88 4.49
C LEU A 66 -2.07 -12.16 3.54
N ALA A 67 -1.47 -11.13 2.93
CA ALA A 67 -0.29 -11.30 2.09
C ALA A 67 0.89 -11.73 2.99
N PRO A 68 1.52 -12.90 2.77
CA PRO A 68 2.45 -13.51 3.72
C PRO A 68 3.63 -12.63 4.16
N TYR A 69 4.13 -11.78 3.25
CA TYR A 69 5.30 -10.94 3.51
C TYR A 69 4.98 -9.45 3.66
N ALA A 70 3.82 -8.99 3.18
CA ALA A 70 3.40 -7.60 3.35
C ALA A 70 2.61 -7.40 4.64
N THR A 71 1.78 -8.37 5.03
CA THR A 71 1.02 -8.44 6.29
C THR A 71 0.11 -7.23 6.61
N GLY A 72 -0.05 -6.29 5.67
CA GLY A 72 -0.71 -5.01 5.90
C GLY A 72 -0.95 -4.22 4.61
N GLY A 73 -1.36 -2.96 4.76
CA GLY A 73 -1.67 -2.06 3.64
C GLY A 73 -0.44 -1.47 2.96
N TYR A 74 -0.66 -0.38 2.22
CA TYR A 74 0.33 0.25 1.33
C TYR A 74 1.57 0.84 2.01
N GLY A 75 1.49 1.19 3.30
CA GLY A 75 2.60 1.83 4.00
C GLY A 75 2.58 1.58 5.50
N THR A 76 3.66 1.96 6.15
CA THR A 76 3.77 1.91 7.61
C THR A 76 3.01 3.08 8.25
N PHE A 77 2.52 2.88 9.47
CA PHE A 77 1.92 3.93 10.27
C PHE A 77 2.62 3.99 11.62
N ASN A 78 2.82 5.20 12.12
CA ASN A 78 3.46 5.44 13.40
C ASN A 78 2.41 5.94 14.41
N PRO A 79 2.07 5.16 15.45
CA PRO A 79 1.25 5.64 16.57
C PRO A 79 1.83 6.90 17.24
N PRO A 80 1.00 7.65 18.00
CA PRO A 80 1.48 8.76 18.80
C PRO A 80 2.68 8.38 19.68
N GLY A 81 3.68 9.25 19.71
CA GLY A 81 4.92 9.07 20.48
C GLY A 81 6.03 8.32 19.73
N VAL A 82 5.73 7.53 18.70
CA VAL A 82 6.75 6.72 18.01
C VAL A 82 7.77 7.59 17.27
N LEU A 83 7.34 8.53 16.43
CA LEU A 83 8.28 9.35 15.66
C LEU A 83 9.13 10.31 16.51
N THR A 84 8.68 10.63 17.72
CA THR A 84 9.33 11.58 18.64
C THR A 84 10.13 10.88 19.73
N SER A 85 10.03 9.55 19.84
CA SER A 85 10.84 8.77 20.79
C SER A 85 12.23 8.42 20.25
N PHE A 86 12.46 8.64 18.96
CA PHE A 86 13.76 8.49 18.30
C PHE A 86 14.51 9.82 18.31
N GLU A 87 15.83 9.78 18.44
CA GLU A 87 16.66 11.00 18.40
C GLU A 87 16.62 11.61 16.99
N GLU A 88 16.69 12.94 16.89
CA GLU A 88 16.39 13.69 15.65
C GLU A 88 17.35 13.34 14.49
N ASP A 89 18.59 12.95 14.79
CA ASP A 89 19.62 12.51 13.84
C ASP A 89 19.46 11.05 13.36
N GLU A 90 18.60 10.26 14.01
CA GLU A 90 18.43 8.85 13.66
C GLU A 90 17.72 8.66 12.33
N ARG A 91 17.04 9.65 11.74
CA ARG A 91 16.40 9.41 10.42
C ARG A 91 17.40 9.19 9.28
N ASP A 92 18.57 9.82 9.34
CA ASP A 92 19.64 9.58 8.36
C ASP A 92 20.53 8.40 8.79
N GLU A 93 20.71 8.19 10.10
CA GLU A 93 21.47 7.07 10.69
C GLU A 93 20.72 5.72 10.80
N MET A 94 19.38 5.71 10.76
CA MET A 94 18.49 4.52 10.70
C MET A 94 18.81 3.61 9.50
N SER A 95 19.63 4.13 8.59
CA SER A 95 20.13 3.47 7.40
C SER A 95 21.21 2.41 7.69
N LYS A 96 21.76 2.30 8.90
CA LYS A 96 22.90 1.40 9.15
C LYS A 96 23.07 0.93 10.61
N VAL A 97 23.34 -0.36 10.81
CA VAL A 97 23.88 -0.95 12.05
C VAL A 97 25.10 -1.79 11.67
N ASP A 98 26.31 -1.37 12.05
CA ASP A 98 27.56 -1.94 11.53
C ASP A 98 27.51 -2.08 10.00
N ASN A 99 27.75 -3.25 9.42
CA ASN A 99 27.69 -3.42 7.95
C ASN A 99 26.29 -3.75 7.41
N LEU A 100 25.24 -3.66 8.22
CA LEU A 100 23.85 -3.85 7.79
C LEU A 100 23.25 -2.50 7.42
N TYR A 101 22.65 -2.40 6.22
CA TYR A 101 22.00 -1.18 5.75
C TYR A 101 20.50 -1.40 5.52
N PHE A 102 19.69 -0.37 5.80
CA PHE A 102 18.22 -0.43 5.67
C PHE A 102 17.72 0.46 4.53
N ALA A 103 17.10 -0.17 3.52
CA ALA A 103 16.35 0.49 2.46
C ALA A 103 14.85 0.19 2.59
N GLY A 104 14.06 0.68 1.65
CA GLY A 104 12.61 0.52 1.63
C GLY A 104 11.92 1.87 1.72
N ASP A 105 10.73 1.95 1.15
CA ASP A 105 9.94 3.18 1.06
C ASP A 105 9.75 3.87 2.41
N ALA A 106 9.59 3.10 3.50
CA ALA A 106 9.45 3.61 4.86
C ALA A 106 10.67 4.43 5.36
N THR A 107 11.84 4.26 4.72
CA THR A 107 13.08 4.98 5.05
C THR A 107 13.30 6.22 4.16
N SER A 108 12.40 6.48 3.21
CA SER A 108 12.52 7.62 2.31
C SER A 108 12.01 8.91 2.95
N GLU A 109 12.78 9.99 2.85
CA GLU A 109 12.40 11.32 3.35
C GLU A 109 11.25 11.94 2.56
N ILE A 110 11.18 11.62 1.26
CA ILE A 110 10.12 12.07 0.37
C ILE A 110 9.39 10.86 -0.20
N TRP A 111 8.08 10.99 -0.37
CA TRP A 111 7.23 9.92 -0.91
C TRP A 111 7.30 8.60 -0.12
N GLN A 112 7.44 8.68 1.21
CA GLN A 112 7.32 7.53 2.10
C GLN A 112 5.96 6.82 1.89
N GLY A 113 5.94 5.48 1.81
CA GLY A 113 4.72 4.72 1.51
C GLY A 113 4.44 4.50 0.02
N TYR A 114 5.31 5.00 -0.88
CA TYR A 114 5.12 4.92 -2.32
C TYR A 114 6.30 4.23 -3.03
N MET A 115 6.05 3.78 -4.26
CA MET A 115 7.08 3.19 -5.12
C MET A 115 8.28 4.12 -5.34
N GLU A 116 8.04 5.44 -5.44
CA GLU A 116 9.13 6.42 -5.58
C GLU A 116 10.03 6.44 -4.33
N GLY A 117 9.46 6.36 -3.13
CA GLY A 117 10.24 6.24 -1.90
C GLY A 117 11.07 4.95 -1.86
N ALA A 118 10.54 3.83 -2.36
CA ALA A 118 11.30 2.59 -2.47
C ALA A 118 12.49 2.73 -3.42
N LEU A 119 12.29 3.39 -4.57
CA LEU A 119 13.34 3.66 -5.55
C LEU A 119 14.44 4.56 -4.97
N LEU A 120 14.05 5.68 -4.36
CA LEU A 120 14.96 6.68 -3.82
C LEU A 120 15.79 6.11 -2.66
N SER A 121 15.16 5.42 -1.72
CA SER A 121 15.85 4.78 -0.59
C SER A 121 16.84 3.71 -1.06
N GLY A 122 16.45 2.87 -2.03
CA GLY A 122 17.32 1.84 -2.60
C GLY A 122 18.58 2.43 -3.25
N ARG A 123 18.42 3.50 -4.04
CA ARG A 123 19.56 4.22 -4.64
C ARG A 123 20.46 4.84 -3.59
N ARG A 124 19.89 5.53 -2.58
CA ARG A 124 20.65 6.15 -1.48
C ARG A 124 21.51 5.11 -0.76
N VAL A 125 20.92 3.98 -0.38
CA VAL A 125 21.62 2.91 0.36
C VAL A 125 22.69 2.24 -0.50
N ALA A 126 22.40 1.93 -1.77
CA ALA A 126 23.38 1.35 -2.67
C ALA A 126 24.62 2.24 -2.83
N SER A 127 24.45 3.55 -3.01
CA SER A 127 25.57 4.50 -3.09
C SER A 127 26.40 4.52 -1.80
N ARG A 128 25.75 4.51 -0.63
CA ARG A 128 26.45 4.48 0.67
C ARG A 128 27.27 3.21 0.87
N ILE A 129 26.77 2.06 0.39
CA ILE A 129 27.50 0.79 0.45
C ILE A 129 28.73 0.86 -0.44
N VAL A 130 28.58 1.30 -1.70
CA VAL A 130 29.71 1.40 -2.64
C VAL A 130 30.81 2.30 -2.09
N SER A 131 30.46 3.50 -1.62
CA SER A 131 31.44 4.44 -1.06
C SER A 131 32.15 3.95 0.19
N SER A 132 31.64 2.93 0.88
CA SER A 132 32.32 2.34 2.04
C SER A 132 33.48 1.42 1.68
N PHE A 133 33.59 1.00 0.42
CA PHE A 133 34.70 0.19 -0.11
C PHE A 133 35.80 1.02 -0.77
N ASP A 134 35.56 2.31 -1.06
CA ASP A 134 36.51 3.22 -1.73
C ASP A 134 37.55 3.80 -0.74
N VAL A 135 37.96 3.03 0.26
CA VAL A 135 38.99 3.40 1.26
C VAL A 135 40.39 3.21 0.72
#